data_AF-A0A350V107-F1
#
_entry.id   AF-A0A350V107-F1
#
_cell.length_a   1.000
_cell.length_b   1.000
_cell.length_c   1.000
_cell.angle_alpha   90.00
_cell.angle_beta   90.00
_cell.angle_gamma   90.00
#
_symmetry.space_group_name_H-M   'P 1'
#
loop_
_entity.id
_entity.type
_entity.pdbx_description
1 polymer ?
#
loop_
_entity_poly.entity_id
_entity_poly.type
_entity_poly.pdbx_seq_one_letter_code
_entity_poly.pdbx_strand_id
1 'polypeptide(L)'
;FTSLDEAMSASEEIPGGKFCQTLQQIASAKNMFIVSGICERAGDKLYNSAILVSPDGKIDTYRKTHLFYEEKLWFHPGDSGLNV
;
A
#
# COMPACT_ATOMS: atom_id res chain seq x y z
N PHE A 1 -10.34 0.23 -11.18
CA PHE A 1 -9.53 0.18 -12.41
C PHE A 1 -10.39 -0.34 -13.54
N THR A 2 -10.02 -0.02 -14.77
CA THR A 2 -10.64 -0.49 -16.00
C THR A 2 -9.84 -1.61 -16.67
N SER A 3 -8.56 -1.78 -16.30
CA SER A 3 -7.70 -2.89 -16.73
C SER A 3 -6.60 -3.22 -15.69
N LEU A 4 -5.96 -4.39 -15.85
CA LEU A 4 -4.78 -4.75 -15.06
C LEU A 4 -3.60 -3.82 -15.35
N ASP A 5 -3.42 -3.38 -16.60
CA ASP A 5 -2.36 -2.44 -16.98
C ASP A 5 -2.51 -1.09 -16.28
N GLU A 6 -3.74 -0.58 -16.17
CA GLU A 6 -4.02 0.63 -15.40
C GLU A 6 -3.64 0.43 -13.93
N ALA A 7 -4.07 -0.68 -13.32
CA ALA A 7 -3.75 -1.01 -11.93
C ALA A 7 -2.23 -1.11 -11.69
N MET A 8 -1.50 -1.76 -12.61
CA MET A 8 -0.05 -1.88 -12.57
C MET A 8 0.63 -0.51 -12.72
N SER A 9 0.16 0.34 -13.63
CA SER A 9 0.70 1.69 -13.84
C SER A 9 0.50 2.62 -12.64
N ALA A 10 -0.58 2.40 -11.87
CA ALA A 10 -0.93 3.16 -10.67
C ALA A 10 -0.40 2.53 -9.37
N SER A 11 0.35 1.43 -9.48
CA SER A 11 0.89 0.70 -8.32
C SER A 11 2.30 1.15 -7.96
N GLU A 12 2.65 1.03 -6.69
CA GLU A 12 3.98 1.36 -6.18
C GLU A 12 4.52 0.28 -5.24
N GLU A 13 5.83 0.11 -5.23
CA GLU A 13 6.53 -0.76 -4.28
C GLU A 13 6.69 -0.03 -2.94
N ILE A 14 6.47 -0.76 -1.84
CA ILE A 14 6.70 -0.25 -0.49
C ILE A 14 8.09 -0.70 -0.02
N PRO A 15 8.89 0.17 0.63
CA PRO A 15 8.67 1.60 0.88
C PRO A 15 9.23 2.50 -0.23
N GLY A 16 9.76 1.93 -1.32
CA GLY A 16 10.57 2.64 -2.31
C GLY A 16 9.84 3.63 -3.22
N GLY A 17 8.51 3.53 -3.31
CA GLY A 17 7.67 4.37 -4.15
C GLY A 17 7.67 5.85 -3.77
N LYS A 18 7.44 6.72 -4.78
CA LYS A 18 7.28 8.16 -4.60
C LYS A 18 6.15 8.50 -3.62
N PHE A 19 5.06 7.74 -3.63
CA PHE A 19 3.95 7.91 -2.70
C PHE A 19 4.41 7.70 -1.25
N CYS A 20 5.05 6.57 -0.94
CA CYS A 20 5.59 6.28 0.39
C CYS A 20 6.60 7.33 0.85
N GLN A 21 7.53 7.72 -0.03
CA GLN A 21 8.53 8.76 0.28
C GLN A 21 7.88 10.11 0.60
N THR A 22 6.83 10.48 -0.14
CA THR A 22 6.09 11.73 0.11
C THR A 22 5.40 11.69 1.48
N LEU A 23 4.77 10.56 1.82
CA LEU A 23 4.14 10.41 3.13
C LEU A 23 5.17 10.42 4.27
N GLN A 24 6.34 9.79 4.10
CA GLN A 24 7.42 9.84 5.09
C GLN A 24 7.90 11.28 5.34
N GLN A 25 8.08 12.07 4.28
CA GLN A 25 8.45 13.48 4.41
C GLN A 25 7.41 14.28 5.18
N ILE A 26 6.13 14.09 4.88
CA ILE A 26 5.02 14.78 5.57
C ILE A 26 4.96 14.34 7.05
N ALA A 27 4.99 13.03 7.31
CA ALA A 27 4.94 12.44 8.65
C ALA A 27 6.07 12.97 9.53
N SER A 28 7.30 13.01 9.00
CA SER A 28 8.47 13.53 9.70
C SER A 28 8.37 15.05 9.93
N ALA A 29 8.06 15.83 8.89
CA ALA A 29 7.99 17.29 8.98
C ALA A 29 6.89 17.79 9.92
N LYS A 30 5.83 17.01 10.12
CA LYS A 30 4.71 17.36 10.98
C LYS A 30 4.67 16.58 12.29
N ASN A 31 5.64 15.70 12.54
CA ASN A 31 5.69 14.82 13.70
C ASN A 31 4.36 14.09 13.94
N MET A 32 3.84 13.41 12.91
CA MET A 32 2.56 12.71 12.97
C MET A 32 2.60 11.32 12.34
N PHE A 33 1.65 10.48 12.75
CA PHE A 33 1.35 9.21 12.08
C PHE A 33 0.39 9.44 10.92
N ILE A 34 0.60 8.74 9.81
CA ILE A 34 -0.28 8.76 8.64
C ILE A 34 -0.71 7.34 8.32
N VAL A 35 -2.01 7.11 8.19
CA VAL A 35 -2.57 5.86 7.66
C VAL A 35 -3.11 6.13 6.27
N SER A 36 -2.74 5.30 5.29
CA SER A 36 -3.23 5.44 3.92
C SER A 36 -3.40 4.10 3.23
N GLY A 37 -4.33 4.05 2.27
CA GLY A 37 -4.44 2.93 1.33
C GLY A 37 -3.49 3.10 0.16
N ILE A 38 -2.95 2.00 -0.35
CA ILE A 38 -2.04 1.98 -1.50
C ILE A 38 -2.31 0.76 -2.37
N CYS A 39 -2.22 0.96 -3.69
CA CYS A 39 -2.07 -0.13 -4.66
C CYS A 39 -0.63 -0.64 -4.56
N GLU A 40 -0.39 -1.60 -3.68
CA GLU A 40 0.95 -2.17 -3.46
C GLU A 40 1.33 -3.08 -4.61
N ARG A 41 2.54 -2.90 -5.16
CA ARG A 41 3.17 -3.83 -6.08
C ARG A 41 4.24 -4.67 -5.39
N ALA A 42 4.16 -5.98 -5.55
CA ALA A 42 5.22 -6.92 -5.17
C ALA A 42 5.50 -7.88 -6.33
N GLY A 43 6.49 -7.54 -7.14
CA GLY A 43 6.73 -8.20 -8.43
C GLY A 43 5.53 -8.01 -9.36
N ASP A 44 5.00 -9.12 -9.88
CA ASP A 44 3.83 -9.11 -10.78
C ASP A 44 2.49 -9.15 -10.03
N LYS A 45 2.51 -9.12 -8.69
CA LYS A 45 1.30 -9.15 -7.87
C LYS A 45 0.96 -7.76 -7.35
N LEU A 46 -0.33 -7.45 -7.40
CA LEU A 46 -0.90 -6.28 -6.76
C LEU A 46 -1.66 -6.67 -5.50
N TYR A 47 -1.58 -5.84 -4.48
CA TYR A 47 -2.34 -5.96 -3.23
C TYR A 47 -3.05 -4.64 -2.91
N ASN A 48 -4.28 -4.73 -2.39
CA ASN A 48 -4.91 -3.58 -1.73
C ASN A 48 -4.35 -3.53 -0.30
N SER A 49 -3.47 -2.57 -0.04
CA SER A 49 -2.74 -2.50 1.22
C SER A 49 -3.04 -1.22 1.97
N ALA A 50 -2.99 -1.29 3.29
CA ALA A 50 -2.92 -0.14 4.17
C ALA A 50 -1.49 0.00 4.69
N ILE A 51 -0.98 1.22 4.68
CA ILE A 51 0.31 1.56 5.28
C ILE A 51 0.12 2.48 6.48
N LEU A 52 0.91 2.26 7.52
CA LEU A 52 1.10 3.17 8.65
C LEU A 52 2.49 3.76 8.55
N VAL A 53 2.57 5.07 8.33
CA VAL A 53 3.83 5.82 8.29
C VAL A 53 4.00 6.55 9.62
N SER A 54 5.12 6.32 10.30
CA SER A 54 5.45 6.96 11.58
C SER A 54 6.27 8.25 11.40
N PRO A 55 6.33 9.11 12.44
CA PRO A 55 7.16 10.32 12.41
C PRO A 55 8.66 10.07 12.20
N ASP A 56 9.17 8.92 12.63
CA ASP A 56 10.56 8.50 12.43
C ASP A 56 10.80 7.87 11.04
N GLY A 57 9.78 7.87 10.17
CA GLY A 57 9.86 7.43 8.78
C GLY A 57 9.71 5.92 8.57
N LYS A 58 9.37 5.13 9.59
CA LYS A 58 9.06 3.70 9.40
C LYS A 58 7.71 3.53 8.70
N ILE A 59 7.58 2.42 7.97
CA ILE A 59 6.34 2.03 7.30
C ILE A 59 5.98 0.60 7.72
N ASP A 60 4.84 0.46 8.38
CA ASP A 60 4.18 -0.84 8.58
C ASP A 60 3.12 -1.05 7.50
N THR A 61 2.94 -2.28 7.06
CA THR A 61 2.06 -2.62 5.93
C THR A 61 1.11 -3.75 6.30
N TYR A 62 -0.16 -3.59 5.94
CA TYR A 62 -1.19 -4.62 6.02
C TYR A 62 -1.80 -4.84 4.63
N ARG A 63 -1.68 -6.07 4.11
CA ARG A 63 -2.35 -6.49 2.86
C ARG A 63 -3.76 -6.98 3.18
N LYS A 64 -4.78 -6.40 2.54
CA LYS A 64 -6.19 -6.73 2.78
C LYS A 64 -6.45 -8.21 2.51
N THR A 65 -6.77 -8.97 3.56
CA THR A 65 -6.97 -10.43 3.46
C THR A 65 -8.24 -10.77 2.68
N HIS A 66 -9.33 -10.04 2.92
CA HIS A 66 -10.63 -10.31 2.30
C HIS A 66 -10.97 -9.25 1.25
N LEU A 67 -10.85 -9.63 -0.02
CA LEU A 67 -11.16 -8.76 -1.15
C LEU A 67 -12.67 -8.68 -1.41
N PHE A 68 -13.13 -7.49 -1.77
CA PHE A 68 -14.52 -7.15 -2.03
C PHE A 68 -14.77 -6.87 -3.51
N TYR A 69 -15.85 -7.45 -4.06
CA TYR A 69 -16.35 -7.15 -5.40
C TYR A 69 -15.24 -7.16 -6.49
N GLU A 70 -15.13 -6.08 -7.26
CA GLU A 70 -14.14 -5.89 -8.33
C GLU A 70 -12.68 -5.90 -7.87
N GLU A 71 -12.38 -5.77 -6.57
CA GLU A 71 -11.00 -5.89 -6.08
C GLU A 71 -10.37 -7.23 -6.50
N LYS A 72 -11.18 -8.29 -6.60
CA LYS A 72 -10.75 -9.64 -7.02
C LYS A 72 -10.25 -9.72 -8.46
N LEU A 73 -10.54 -8.71 -9.29
CA LEU A 73 -10.08 -8.65 -10.66
C LEU A 73 -8.63 -8.13 -10.76
N TRP A 74 -8.20 -7.35 -9.76
CA TRP A 74 -6.95 -6.59 -9.83
C TRP A 74 -5.95 -7.01 -8.76
N PHE A 75 -6.43 -7.42 -7.59
CA PHE A 75 -5.61 -7.65 -6.41
C PHE A 75 -5.58 -9.12 -6.00
N HIS A 76 -4.48 -9.50 -5.37
CA HIS A 76 -4.33 -10.77 -4.68
C HIS A 76 -4.77 -10.63 -3.22
N PRO A 77 -5.38 -11.68 -2.61
CA PRO A 77 -5.63 -11.70 -1.18
C PRO A 77 -4.33 -11.54 -0.38
N GLY A 78 -4.39 -10.79 0.71
CA GLY A 78 -3.23 -10.59 1.59
C GLY A 78 -2.66 -11.91 2.14
N ASP A 79 -1.33 -12.02 2.10
CA ASP A 79 -0.55 -13.21 2.43
C ASP A 79 0.37 -13.04 3.65
N SER A 80 0.39 -11.84 4.26
CA SER A 80 1.19 -11.52 5.45
C SER A 80 0.54 -11.92 6.77
N GLY A 81 -0.73 -12.33 6.75
CA GLY A 81 -1.57 -12.46 7.94
C GLY A 81 -1.91 -11.11 8.59
N LEU A 82 -2.76 -11.16 9.62
CA LEU A 82 -3.00 -10.05 10.53
C LEU A 82 -2.11 -10.24 11.76
N ASN A 83 -1.04 -9.45 11.85
CA ASN A 83 -0.15 -9.46 13.01
C ASN A 83 -0.62 -8.36 13.97
N VAL A 84 -1.13 -8.76 15.14
CA VAL A 84 -1.62 -7.88 16.22
C VAL A 84 -0.76 -8.02 17.47
#